data_AF-A0A933GZM4-F1
#
_entry.id   AF-A0A933GZM4-F1
#
_cell.length_a   1.000
_cell.length_b   1.000
_cell.length_c   1.000
_cell.angle_alpha   90.00
_cell.angle_beta   90.00
_cell.angle_gamma   90.00
#
_symmetry.space_group_name_H-M   'P 1'
#
loop_
_entity.id
_entity.type
_entity.pdbx_description
1 polymer ?
#
loop_
_entity_poly.entity_id
_entity_poly.type
_entity_poly.pdbx_seq_one_letter_code
_entity_poly.pdbx_strand_id
1 'polypeptide(L)' 'MELLKRVYAYEVLVCDACGGRWEVLAFLTEGETVRKFLECVGLSSDIPPISPPSRLMGHRRMIHRSARGVCV' A
#
# COMPACT_ATOMS: atom_id res chain seq x y z
N MET A 1 -2.05 -3.62 16.39
CA MET A 1 -2.55 -2.85 15.22
C MET A 1 -3.88 -3.42 14.74
N GLU A 2 -4.97 -3.17 15.47
CA GLU A 2 -6.32 -3.71 15.13
C GLU A 2 -6.98 -2.93 13.97
N LEU A 3 -6.72 -1.63 13.87
CA LEU A 3 -7.33 -0.74 12.86
C LEU A 3 -7.00 -1.15 11.43
N LEU A 4 -5.73 -1.44 11.14
CA LEU A 4 -5.30 -1.81 9.79
C LEU A 4 -5.93 -3.14 9.37
N LYS A 5 -6.03 -4.12 10.28
CA LYS A 5 -6.71 -5.39 10.01
C LYS A 5 -8.18 -5.20 9.68
N ARG A 6 -8.86 -4.27 10.36
CA ARG A 6 -10.28 -3.97 10.11
C ARG A 6 -10.51 -3.34 8.73
N VAL A 7 -9.66 -2.41 8.31
CA VAL A 7 -9.83 -1.69 7.04
C VAL A 7 -9.40 -2.54 5.84
N TYR A 8 -8.29 -3.27 5.97
CA TYR A 8 -7.70 -4.03 4.88
C TYR A 8 -8.10 -5.50 4.86
N ALA A 9 -8.72 -6.03 5.92
CA ALA A 9 -9.12 -7.43 6.09
C ALA A 9 -7.96 -8.46 6.09
N TYR A 10 -6.70 -8.02 6.21
CA TYR A 10 -5.51 -8.86 6.40
C TYR A 10 -4.44 -8.20 7.27
N GLU A 11 -3.44 -8.96 7.70
CA GLU A 11 -2.31 -8.44 8.48
C GLU A 11 -1.34 -7.65 7.59
N VAL A 12 -1.53 -6.34 7.47
CA VAL A 12 -0.74 -5.45 6.59
C VAL A 12 0.78 -5.48 6.86
N LEU A 13 1.21 -5.89 8.05
CA LEU A 13 2.62 -5.96 8.43
C LEU A 13 3.21 -7.38 8.27
N VAL A 14 2.50 -8.30 7.63
CA VAL A 14 3.00 -9.64 7.31
C VAL A 14 2.96 -9.81 5.81
N CYS A 15 4.10 -10.16 5.22
CA CYS A 15 4.20 -10.47 3.80
C CYS A 15 3.39 -11.73 3.49
N ASP A 16 2.45 -11.65 2.55
CA ASP A 16 1.64 -12.80 2.15
C ASP A 16 2.46 -13.87 1.39
N ALA A 17 3.58 -13.47 0.78
CA ALA A 17 4.40 -14.35 -0.04
C ALA A 17 5.41 -15.18 0.77
N CYS A 18 5.96 -14.62 1.85
CA CYS A 18 7.01 -15.26 2.66
C CYS A 18 6.69 -15.38 4.16
N GLY A 19 5.64 -14.73 4.66
CA GLY A 19 5.31 -14.71 6.09
C GLY A 19 6.23 -13.83 6.95
N GLY A 20 7.19 -13.12 6.33
CA GLY A 20 8.07 -12.18 7.02
C GLY A 20 7.30 -10.99 7.59
N ARG A 21 7.79 -10.42 8.71
CA ARG A 21 7.19 -9.24 9.34
C ARG A 21 7.85 -7.97 8.82
N TRP A 22 7.04 -6.97 8.51
CA TRP A 22 7.51 -5.63 8.16
C TRP A 22 7.40 -4.68 9.35
N GLU A 23 8.33 -3.73 9.41
CA GLU A 23 8.33 -2.64 10.39
C GLU A 23 7.94 -1.32 9.72
N VAL A 24 7.20 -0.48 10.43
CA VAL A 24 6.86 0.86 9.96
C VAL A 24 8.07 1.76 10.17
N LEU A 25 8.73 2.15 9.08
CA LEU A 25 9.94 2.99 9.14
C LEU A 25 9.63 4.46 9.45
N ALA A 26 8.55 5.01 8.88
CA ALA A 26 8.16 6.40 9.06
C ALA A 26 6.68 6.64 8.70
N PHE A 27 6.11 7.71 9.26
CA PHE A 27 4.84 8.28 8.82
C PHE A 27 5.10 9.57 8.06
N LEU A 28 4.68 9.63 6.79
CA LEU A 28 4.80 10.83 5.96
C LEU A 28 3.45 11.55 5.96
N THR A 29 3.35 12.65 6.71
CA THR A 29 2.09 13.41 6.87
C THR A 29 2.06 14.72 6.07
N GLU A 30 3.23 15.20 5.64
CA GLU A 30 3.39 16.46 4.92
C GLU A 30 3.43 16.19 3.41
N GLY A 31 2.63 16.95 2.65
CA GLY A 31 2.35 16.65 1.23
C GLY A 31 3.58 16.75 0.34
N GLU A 32 4.48 17.70 0.58
CA GLU A 32 5.72 17.84 -0.17
C GLU A 32 6.66 16.66 0.08
N THR A 33 6.75 16.18 1.32
CA THR A 33 7.53 15.00 1.71
C THR A 33 7.01 13.75 1.02
N VAL A 34 5.68 13.54 1.00
CA VAL A 34 5.06 12.43 0.27
C VAL A 34 5.39 12.51 -1.22
N ARG A 35 5.25 13.69 -1.82
CA ARG A 35 5.55 13.91 -3.24
C ARG A 35 7.01 13.57 -3.58
N LYS A 36 7.97 14.12 -2.82
CA LYS A 36 9.40 13.84 -2.98
C LYS A 36 9.73 12.36 -2.82
N PHE A 37 9.10 11.70 -1.86
CA PHE A 37 9.28 10.26 -1.66
C PHE A 37 8.79 9.46 -2.87
N LEU A 38 7.58 9.74 -3.36
CA LEU A 38 7.00 9.06 -4.54
C LEU A 38 7.88 9.26 -5.79
N GLU A 39 8.32 10.50 -6.05
CA GLU A 39 9.23 10.82 -7.16
C GLU A 39 10.55 10.05 -7.04
N CYS A 40 11.12 9.96 -5.83
CA CYS A 40 12.37 9.23 -5.56
C CYS A 40 12.27 7.73 -5.87
N VAL A 41 11.13 7.10 -5.58
CA VAL A 41 10.90 5.66 -5.86
C VAL A 41 10.33 5.40 -7.27
N GLY A 42 10.20 6.42 -8.11
CA GLY A 42 9.70 6.30 -9.48
C GLY A 42 8.19 6.07 -9.59
N LEU A 43 7.41 6.46 -8.56
CA LEU A 43 5.95 6.41 -8.57
C LEU A 43 5.37 7.77 -8.96
N SER A 44 4.17 7.76 -9.54
CA SER A 44 3.46 9.01 -9.86
C SER A 44 3.03 9.72 -8.58
N SER A 45 3.33 11.01 -8.50
CA SER A 45 2.88 11.91 -7.44
C SER A 45 1.64 12.73 -7.82
N ASP A 46 1.07 12.49 -9.00
CA ASP A 46 -0.16 13.15 -9.45
C ASP A 46 -1.37 12.72 -8.62
N ILE A 47 -2.22 13.69 -8.31
CA ILE A 47 -3.47 13.44 -7.60
C ILE A 47 -4.43 12.73 -8.57
N PRO A 48 -4.96 11.54 -8.22
CA PRO A 48 -5.91 10.87 -9.09
C PRO A 48 -7.20 11.70 -9.23
N PRO A 49 -7.85 11.68 -10.40
CA PRO A 49 -9.10 12.40 -10.61
C PRO A 49 -10.18 11.88 -9.65
N ILE A 50 -10.88 12.82 -9.00
CA ILE A 50 -11.96 12.49 -8.06
C ILE A 50 -13.07 11.77 -8.84
N SER A 51 -13.26 10.49 -8.53
CA SER A 51 -14.29 9.64 -9.12
C SER A 51 -15.40 9.37 -8.10
N PRO A 52 -16.67 9.27 -8.52
CA PRO A 52 -17.74 8.88 -7.61
C PRO A 52 -17.45 7.49 -7.01
N PRO A 53 -17.89 7.22 -5.77
CA PRO A 53 -17.65 5.92 -5.15
C PRO A 53 -18.23 4.81 -6.03
N SER A 54 -17.39 3.84 -6.39
CA SER A 54 -17.82 2.71 -7.20
C SER A 54 -18.79 1.85 -6.37
N ARG A 55 -19.96 1.55 -6.94
CA ARG A 55 -20.99 0.70 -6.30
C ARG A 55 -20.55 -0.78 -6.16
N LEU A 56 -19.41 -1.13 -6.76
CA LEU A 56 -18.79 -2.45 -6.73
C LEU A 56 -17.74 -2.53 -5.62
N MET A 57 -18.18 -2.90 -4.42
CA MET A 57 -17.29 -3.53 -3.42
C MET A 57 -17.19 -5.03 -3.74
N GLY A 58 -16.80 -5.36 -4.97
CA GLY A 58 -16.18 -6.66 -5.19
C GLY A 58 -14.79 -6.54 -4.58
N HIS A 59 -14.51 -7.27 -3.50
CA HIS A 59 -13.14 -7.49 -3.02
C HIS A 59 -12.32 -8.09 -4.17
N ARG A 60 -11.86 -7.23 -5.06
CA ARG A 60 -11.01 -7.58 -6.17
C ARG A 60 -9.71 -7.94 -5.49
N ARG A 61 -9.52 -9.25 -5.24
CA ARG A 61 -8.26 -9.83 -4.78
C ARG A 61 -7.19 -9.13 -5.59
N MET A 62 -6.49 -8.20 -4.96
CA MET A 62 -5.39 -7.50 -5.60
C MET A 62 -4.36 -8.60 -5.73
N ILE A 63 -4.36 -9.24 -6.89
CA ILE A 63 -3.35 -10.20 -7.31
C ILE A 63 -2.06 -9.39 -7.38
N HIS A 64 -1.37 -9.30 -6.23
CA HIS A 64 0.03 -8.94 -6.18
C HIS A 64 0.71 -9.99 -7.06
N ARG A 65 0.95 -9.62 -8.32
CA ARG A 65 1.66 -10.49 -9.23
C ARG A 65 3.09 -10.46 -8.72
N SER A 66 3.43 -11.47 -7.92
CA SER A 66 4.78 -11.78 -7.49
C SER A 66 5.71 -11.71 -8.69
N ALA A 67 6.41 -10.59 -8.83
CA ALA A 67 7.64 -10.52 -9.59
C ALA A 67 8.73 -10.97 -8.61
N ARG A 68 9.23 -12.18 -8.83
CA ARG A 68 10.38 -12.77 -8.14
C ARG A 68 11.46 -11.70 -7.91
N GLY A 69 11.80 -11.43 -6.65
CA GLY A 69 12.88 -10.49 -6.31
C GLY A 69 12.97 -10.20 -4.82
N VAL A 70 13.79 -11.00 -4.13
CA VAL A 70 14.40 -10.85 -2.80
C VAL A 70 13.55 -10.24 -1.67
N CYS A 71 13.16 -11.10 -0.71
CA CYS A 71 12.87 -10.67 0.65
C CYS A 71 14.22 -10.39 1.33
N VAL A 72 14.68 -9.14 1.32
CA VAL A 72 15.83 -8.73 2.16
C VAL A 72 15.28 -8.37 3.53
#